data_AF-A0A3B8WVW8-F1
#
_entry.id   AF-A0A3B8WVW8-F1
#
_cell.length_a   1.000
_cell.length_b   1.000
_cell.length_c   1.000
_cell.angle_alpha   90.00
_cell.angle_beta   90.00
_cell.angle_gamma   90.00
#
_symmetry.space_group_name_H-M   'P 1'
#
loop_
_entity.id
_entity.type
_entity.pdbx_description
1 polymer ?
#
loop_
_entity_poly.entity_id
_entity_poly.type
_entity_poly.pdbx_seq_one_letter_code
_entity_poly.pdbx_strand_id
1 'polypeptide(L)'
;YFNELDTYAEVRGLNTKQIIQGISLDPRIGDFYNNPSFGYGGYCLPKDTKQLLANFNSVPQNLIQAIVDSNRTRKEFIAHQILSSKPNTVGIYRLTMKANSDNFRQSSIQDIMKILRGEGVDVVIYEPTLTSNDFEHFKVEHDLSVFKKNCDVILANRMSDDLADCREKVYTRDLFSRD
;
A
#
# COMPACT_ATOMS: atom_id res chain seq x y z
N TYR A 1 11.66 3.28 -5.65
CA TYR A 1 12.90 3.39 -4.86
C TYR A 1 12.65 3.31 -3.36
N PHE A 2 12.09 4.32 -2.68
CA PHE A 2 11.91 4.28 -1.21
C PHE A 2 11.15 3.05 -0.69
N ASN A 3 10.20 2.51 -1.47
CA ASN A 3 9.54 1.24 -1.16
C ASN A 3 10.46 0.01 -1.20
N GLU A 4 11.45 -0.03 -2.10
CA GLU A 4 12.44 -1.12 -2.12
C GLU A 4 13.41 -1.00 -0.95
N LEU A 5 13.83 0.23 -0.63
CA LEU A 5 14.63 0.52 0.55
C LEU A 5 13.91 0.10 1.83
N ASP A 6 12.61 0.38 1.91
CA ASP A 6 11.76 -0.06 3.03
C ASP A 6 11.61 -1.58 3.09
N THR A 7 11.39 -2.26 1.95
CA THR A 7 11.39 -3.73 1.89
C THR A 7 12.71 -4.31 2.38
N TYR A 8 13.85 -3.76 1.92
CA TYR A 8 15.17 -4.18 2.39
C TYR A 8 15.31 -4.01 3.91
N ALA A 9 14.92 -2.85 4.43
CA ALA A 9 15.00 -2.57 5.86
C ALA A 9 14.08 -3.49 6.69
N GLU A 10 12.84 -3.73 6.24
CA GLU A 10 11.89 -4.65 6.90
C GLU A 10 12.44 -6.08 6.96
N VAL A 11 12.91 -6.61 5.84
CA VAL A 11 13.49 -7.98 5.76
C VAL A 11 14.71 -8.13 6.65
N ARG A 12 15.50 -7.07 6.83
CA ARG A 12 16.74 -7.09 7.63
C ARG A 12 16.53 -6.68 9.09
N GLY A 13 15.30 -6.35 9.50
CA GLY A 13 15.03 -5.85 10.85
C GLY A 13 15.69 -4.50 11.15
N LEU A 14 15.89 -3.67 10.13
CA LEU A 14 16.51 -2.35 10.24
C LEU A 14 15.45 -1.26 10.44
N ASN A 15 15.87 -0.12 10.98
CA ASN A 15 15.01 1.05 11.14
C ASN A 15 14.92 1.84 9.82
N THR A 16 13.86 1.62 9.03
CA THR A 16 13.63 2.34 7.76
C THR A 16 13.66 3.86 7.96
N LYS A 17 13.05 4.38 9.02
CA LYS A 17 12.95 5.83 9.25
C LYS A 17 14.32 6.48 9.38
N GLN A 18 15.22 5.88 10.15
CA GLN A 18 16.60 6.37 10.29
C GLN A 18 17.35 6.33 8.95
N ILE A 19 17.19 5.25 8.18
CA ILE A 19 17.85 5.12 6.87
C ILE A 19 17.35 6.22 5.92
N ILE A 20 16.03 6.40 5.80
CA ILE A 20 15.43 7.41 4.92
C ILE A 20 15.84 8.81 5.35
N GLN A 21 15.75 9.13 6.63
CA GLN A 21 16.19 10.43 7.14
C GLN A 21 17.67 10.67 6.83
N GLY A 22 18.53 9.67 7.03
CA GLY A 22 19.96 9.77 6.73
C GLY A 22 20.27 10.10 5.27
N ILE A 23 19.63 9.39 4.33
CA ILE A 23 19.85 9.67 2.88
C ILE A 23 19.19 10.97 2.43
N SER A 24 18.06 11.35 3.03
CA SER A 24 17.34 12.59 2.71
C SER A 24 18.00 13.87 3.26
N LEU A 25 19.03 13.74 4.11
CA LEU A 25 19.90 14.88 4.50
C LEU A 25 20.73 15.40 3.31
N ASP A 26 20.96 14.57 2.29
CA ASP A 26 21.60 15.03 1.06
C ASP A 26 20.60 15.90 0.27
N PRO A 27 20.89 17.19 0.03
CA PRO A 27 19.97 18.09 -0.66
C PRO A 27 19.68 17.69 -2.11
N ARG A 28 20.50 16.81 -2.72
CA ARG A 28 20.26 16.27 -4.06
C ARG A 28 19.17 15.20 -4.07
N ILE A 29 18.87 14.61 -2.91
CA ILE A 29 17.77 13.66 -2.69
C ILE A 29 16.58 14.42 -2.09
N GLY A 30 16.81 15.14 -0.99
CA GLY A 30 15.82 15.94 -0.28
C GLY A 30 14.88 15.13 0.65
N ASP A 31 14.21 15.84 1.56
CA ASP A 31 13.24 15.29 2.52
C ASP A 31 11.79 15.52 2.08
N PHE A 32 11.45 15.06 0.88
CA PHE A 32 10.10 15.14 0.30
C PHE A 32 9.82 13.92 -0.58
N TYR A 33 8.55 13.55 -0.73
CA TYR A 33 8.12 12.44 -1.60
C TYR A 33 8.83 11.09 -1.32
N ASN A 34 9.16 10.87 -0.04
CA ASN A 34 10.00 9.78 0.43
C ASN A 34 9.29 8.85 1.42
N ASN A 35 8.00 9.06 1.69
CA ASN A 35 7.24 8.23 2.62
C ASN A 35 6.86 6.89 1.98
N PRO A 36 7.32 5.75 2.53
CA PRO A 36 6.96 4.45 1.98
C PRO A 36 5.45 4.19 2.00
N SER A 37 5.02 3.29 1.14
CA SER A 37 3.63 2.90 0.94
C SER A 37 3.54 1.44 0.53
N PHE A 38 2.33 0.94 0.30
CA PHE A 38 2.13 -0.39 -0.28
C PHE A 38 2.46 -0.49 -1.78
N GLY A 39 2.86 0.62 -2.38
CA GLY A 39 3.08 0.78 -3.81
C GLY A 39 2.66 2.18 -4.25
N TYR A 40 3.18 2.65 -5.38
CA TYR A 40 2.61 3.85 -5.99
C TYR A 40 1.30 3.48 -6.70
N GLY A 41 0.34 4.40 -6.68
CA GLY A 41 -0.94 4.24 -7.36
C GLY A 41 -1.58 5.58 -7.68
N GLY A 42 -2.90 5.64 -7.64
CA GLY A 42 -3.68 6.77 -8.15
C GLY A 42 -3.85 6.68 -9.66
N TYR A 43 -4.51 7.68 -10.26
CA TYR A 43 -4.92 7.58 -11.66
C TYR A 43 -3.75 7.73 -12.66
N CYS A 44 -2.81 8.65 -12.40
CA CYS A 44 -1.79 9.01 -13.38
C CYS A 44 -0.58 8.07 -13.36
N LEU A 45 0.10 7.90 -12.21
CA LEU A 45 1.40 7.20 -12.16
C LEU A 45 1.39 5.77 -12.73
N PRO A 46 0.44 4.86 -12.36
CA PRO A 46 0.41 3.51 -12.91
C PRO A 46 0.13 3.47 -14.41
N LYS A 47 -0.78 4.32 -14.89
CA LYS A 47 -1.13 4.40 -16.31
C LYS A 47 0.03 4.98 -17.11
N ASP A 48 0.62 6.07 -16.65
CA ASP A 48 1.64 6.82 -17.38
C ASP A 48 2.96 6.05 -17.44
N THR A 49 3.36 5.37 -16.36
CA THR A 49 4.57 4.52 -16.36
C THR A 49 4.42 3.32 -17.30
N LYS A 50 3.25 2.66 -17.32
CA LYS A 50 2.97 1.56 -18.26
C LYS A 50 2.88 2.06 -19.72
N GLN A 51 2.26 3.21 -19.95
CA GLN A 51 2.18 3.81 -21.28
C GLN A 51 3.57 4.22 -21.79
N LEU A 52 4.40 4.82 -20.93
CA LEU A 52 5.76 5.18 -21.27
C LEU A 52 6.57 3.93 -21.61
N LEU A 53 6.47 2.87 -20.83
CA LEU A 53 7.10 1.58 -21.13
C LEU A 53 6.68 1.03 -22.50
N ALA A 54 5.38 1.05 -22.81
CA ALA A 54 4.88 0.61 -24.11
C ALA A 54 5.45 1.43 -25.28
N ASN A 55 5.68 2.73 -25.08
CA ASN A 55 6.32 3.59 -26.08
C ASN A 55 7.81 3.25 -26.28
N PHE A 56 8.44 2.53 -25.35
CA PHE A 56 9.84 2.11 -25.41
C PHE A 56 10.04 0.68 -25.98
N ASN A 57 9.01 0.06 -26.58
CA ASN A 57 9.02 -1.34 -27.05
C ASN A 57 10.20 -1.74 -27.97
N SER A 58 10.89 -0.77 -28.57
CA SER A 58 12.08 -1.00 -29.41
C SER A 58 13.30 -0.14 -29.03
N VAL A 59 13.25 0.52 -27.87
CA VAL A 59 14.34 1.37 -27.38
C VAL A 59 15.06 0.62 -26.25
N PRO A 60 16.37 0.34 -26.36
CA PRO A 60 17.11 -0.31 -25.28
C PRO A 60 17.02 0.51 -23.98
N GLN A 61 16.45 -0.10 -22.94
CA GLN A 61 16.26 0.53 -21.63
C GLN A 61 16.20 -0.53 -20.53
N ASN A 62 16.52 -0.12 -19.31
CA ASN A 62 16.36 -0.96 -18.12
C ASN A 62 15.46 -0.29 -17.07
N LEU A 63 15.58 1.02 -16.87
CA LEU A 63 14.93 1.73 -15.77
C LEU A 63 13.40 1.82 -15.94
N ILE A 64 12.90 2.01 -17.16
CA ILE A 64 11.45 2.20 -17.38
C ILE A 64 10.70 0.91 -17.06
N GLN A 65 11.24 -0.23 -17.51
CA GLN A 65 10.72 -1.55 -17.15
C GLN A 65 10.84 -1.78 -15.64
N ALA A 66 12.01 -1.50 -15.05
CA ALA A 66 12.26 -1.71 -13.63
C ALA A 66 11.30 -0.91 -12.72
N ILE A 67 10.89 0.31 -13.10
CA ILE A 67 9.92 1.09 -12.31
C ILE A 67 8.57 0.37 -12.21
N VAL A 68 8.08 -0.20 -13.32
CA VAL A 68 6.81 -0.93 -13.36
C VAL A 68 6.91 -2.23 -12.56
N ASP A 69 7.99 -2.98 -12.75
CA ASP A 69 8.22 -4.25 -12.04
C ASP A 69 8.47 -4.06 -10.53
N SER A 70 9.15 -2.97 -10.15
CA SER A 70 9.38 -2.58 -8.76
C SER A 70 8.06 -2.42 -8.00
N ASN A 71 7.05 -1.82 -8.62
CA ASN A 71 5.75 -1.63 -8.00
C ASN A 71 4.99 -2.95 -7.82
N ARG A 72 5.08 -3.87 -8.79
CA ARG A 72 4.51 -5.22 -8.68
C ARG A 72 5.17 -5.97 -7.52
N THR A 73 6.51 -6.00 -7.53
CA THR A 73 7.32 -6.68 -6.50
C THR A 73 6.98 -6.16 -5.09
N ARG A 74 6.81 -4.85 -4.94
CA ARG A 74 6.40 -4.26 -3.65
C ARG A 74 5.03 -4.76 -3.18
N LYS A 75 4.03 -4.79 -4.06
CA LYS A 75 2.67 -5.22 -3.72
C LYS A 75 2.65 -6.70 -3.31
N GLU A 76 3.37 -7.54 -4.06
CA GLU A 76 3.55 -8.96 -3.74
C GLU A 76 4.24 -9.15 -2.39
N PHE A 77 5.33 -8.42 -2.14
CA PHE A 77 6.01 -8.44 -0.85
C PHE A 77 5.08 -8.09 0.31
N ILE A 78 4.31 -7.01 0.20
CA ILE A 78 3.36 -6.61 1.24
C ILE A 78 2.31 -7.70 1.46
N ALA A 79 1.71 -8.25 0.40
CA ALA A 79 0.74 -9.32 0.53
C ALA A 79 1.33 -10.55 1.25
N HIS A 80 2.54 -10.97 0.88
CA HIS A 80 3.22 -12.09 1.54
C HIS A 80 3.59 -11.82 3.00
N GLN A 81 3.96 -10.59 3.34
CA GLN A 81 4.18 -10.19 4.74
C GLN A 81 2.90 -10.37 5.57
N ILE A 82 1.74 -9.97 5.04
CA ILE A 82 0.45 -10.20 5.71
C ILE A 82 0.14 -11.69 5.84
N LEU A 83 0.27 -12.44 4.75
CA LEU A 83 0.01 -13.88 4.71
C LEU A 83 0.89 -14.68 5.68
N SER A 84 2.11 -14.20 5.98
CA SER A 84 3.01 -14.83 6.95
C SER A 84 2.41 -14.94 8.36
N SER A 85 1.48 -14.04 8.71
CA SER A 85 0.73 -14.06 9.97
C SER A 85 -0.49 -15.00 9.96
N LYS A 86 -0.79 -15.62 8.81
CA LYS A 86 -1.92 -16.53 8.59
C LYS A 86 -3.28 -15.98 9.09
N PRO A 87 -3.67 -14.75 8.70
CA PRO A 87 -4.94 -14.19 9.10
C PRO A 87 -6.09 -14.95 8.44
N ASN A 88 -7.23 -15.08 9.14
CA ASN A 88 -8.46 -15.55 8.52
C ASN A 88 -9.15 -14.36 7.81
N THR A 89 -9.22 -13.22 8.49
CA THR A 89 -9.83 -11.99 7.98
C THR A 89 -8.88 -10.81 7.99
N VAL A 90 -8.70 -10.18 6.82
CA VAL A 90 -7.92 -8.96 6.64
C VAL A 90 -8.85 -7.77 6.37
N GLY A 91 -8.70 -6.73 7.18
CA GLY A 91 -9.36 -5.45 7.01
C GLY A 91 -8.56 -4.51 6.13
N ILE A 92 -9.20 -3.85 5.17
CA ILE A 92 -8.63 -2.77 4.37
C ILE A 92 -9.21 -1.45 4.88
N TYR A 93 -8.40 -0.70 5.63
CA TYR A 93 -8.81 0.62 6.10
C TYR A 93 -8.47 1.66 5.04
N ARG A 94 -9.53 2.18 4.39
CA ARG A 94 -9.53 3.10 3.26
C ARG A 94 -9.00 2.47 1.97
N LEU A 95 -9.69 2.75 0.87
CA LEU A 95 -9.20 2.44 -0.48
C LEU A 95 -8.39 3.60 -1.06
N THR A 96 -8.52 4.78 -0.48
CA THR A 96 -7.89 6.00 -0.94
C THR A 96 -6.39 5.98 -0.60
N MET A 97 -5.57 6.46 -1.53
CA MET A 97 -4.11 6.41 -1.38
C MET A 97 -3.54 7.61 -0.61
N LYS A 98 -4.27 8.71 -0.60
CA LYS A 98 -3.89 10.00 -0.02
C LYS A 98 -5.07 10.55 0.76
N ALA A 99 -4.79 11.31 1.82
CA ALA A 99 -5.81 12.12 2.48
C ALA A 99 -6.50 13.00 1.42
N ASN A 100 -7.83 12.96 1.38
CA ASN A 100 -8.69 13.77 0.50
C ASN A 100 -8.78 13.34 -0.99
N SER A 101 -8.52 12.07 -1.33
CA SER A 101 -8.79 11.56 -2.69
C SER A 101 -10.11 10.79 -2.75
N ASP A 102 -11.00 11.16 -3.66
CA ASP A 102 -12.26 10.43 -3.91
C ASP A 102 -12.12 9.33 -4.98
N ASN A 103 -10.90 9.09 -5.47
CA ASN A 103 -10.66 8.21 -6.61
C ASN A 103 -9.77 7.01 -6.23
N PHE A 104 -10.40 5.87 -6.00
CA PHE A 104 -9.74 4.61 -5.64
C PHE A 104 -9.63 3.62 -6.81
N ARG A 105 -10.01 3.98 -8.05
CA ARG A 105 -10.05 3.07 -9.23
C ARG A 105 -8.71 2.39 -9.57
N GLN A 106 -7.57 2.94 -9.16
CA GLN A 106 -6.24 2.34 -9.32
C GLN A 106 -5.41 2.47 -8.04
N SER A 107 -6.00 2.13 -6.90
CA SER A 107 -5.27 2.08 -5.63
C SER A 107 -4.32 0.89 -5.60
N SER A 108 -3.10 1.07 -5.08
CA SER A 108 -2.15 -0.04 -4.91
C SER A 108 -2.70 -1.15 -4.02
N ILE A 109 -3.66 -0.82 -3.15
CA ILE A 109 -4.25 -1.75 -2.20
C ILE A 109 -5.14 -2.79 -2.88
N GLN A 110 -5.73 -2.48 -4.05
CA GLN A 110 -6.57 -3.44 -4.77
C GLN A 110 -5.80 -4.66 -5.26
N ASP A 111 -4.55 -4.46 -5.73
CA ASP A 111 -3.70 -5.57 -6.17
C ASP A 111 -3.36 -6.48 -4.99
N ILE A 112 -3.11 -5.90 -3.81
CA ILE A 112 -2.87 -6.66 -2.57
C ILE A 112 -4.12 -7.45 -2.18
N MET A 113 -5.30 -6.82 -2.22
CA MET A 113 -6.58 -7.49 -1.93
C MET A 113 -6.82 -8.69 -2.84
N LYS A 114 -6.49 -8.57 -4.13
CA LYS A 114 -6.59 -9.66 -5.11
C LYS A 114 -5.66 -10.83 -4.78
N ILE A 115 -4.42 -10.55 -4.37
CA ILE A 115 -3.48 -11.58 -3.92
C ILE A 115 -4.00 -12.28 -2.66
N LEU A 116 -4.42 -11.52 -1.64
CA LEU A 116 -4.94 -12.08 -0.38
C LEU A 116 -6.16 -12.98 -0.60
N ARG A 117 -7.14 -12.53 -1.41
CA ARG A 117 -8.30 -13.35 -1.78
C ARG A 117 -7.89 -14.62 -2.54
N GLY A 118 -6.90 -14.53 -3.43
CA GLY A 118 -6.38 -15.67 -4.19
C GLY A 118 -5.81 -16.77 -3.30
N GLU A 119 -5.28 -16.40 -2.14
CA GLU A 119 -4.77 -17.31 -1.10
C GLU A 119 -5.85 -17.75 -0.09
N GLY A 120 -7.12 -17.43 -0.35
CA GLY A 120 -8.26 -17.87 0.48
C GLY A 120 -8.49 -17.05 1.75
N VAL A 121 -7.88 -15.88 1.89
CA VAL A 121 -8.10 -14.97 3.02
C VAL A 121 -9.35 -14.12 2.79
N ASP A 122 -10.21 -14.02 3.80
CA ASP A 122 -11.37 -13.12 3.75
C ASP A 122 -10.90 -11.67 3.84
N VAL A 123 -11.40 -10.83 2.93
CA VAL A 123 -11.01 -9.41 2.85
C VAL A 123 -12.25 -8.54 3.00
N VAL A 124 -12.21 -7.65 4.00
CA VAL A 124 -13.30 -6.71 4.32
C VAL A 124 -12.76 -5.29 4.18
N ILE A 125 -13.54 -4.39 3.58
CA ILE A 125 -13.16 -2.99 3.35
C ILE A 125 -13.90 -2.08 4.32
N TYR A 126 -13.19 -1.12 4.89
CA TYR A 126 -13.81 0.06 5.50
C TYR A 126 -13.45 1.29 4.67
N GLU A 127 -14.44 1.85 3.97
CA GLU A 127 -14.28 3.07 3.19
C GLU A 127 -15.55 3.93 3.33
N PRO A 128 -15.52 5.00 4.17
CA PRO A 128 -16.68 5.85 4.42
C PRO A 128 -17.28 6.50 3.17
N THR A 129 -16.47 6.68 2.12
CA THR A 129 -16.94 7.28 0.86
C THR A 129 -17.70 6.28 -0.03
N LEU A 130 -17.61 4.98 0.25
CA LEU A 130 -18.40 3.96 -0.42
C LEU A 130 -19.72 3.76 0.32
N THR A 131 -20.83 3.87 -0.43
CA THR A 131 -22.19 3.63 0.08
C THR A 131 -22.72 2.23 -0.26
N SER A 132 -22.03 1.50 -1.13
CA SER A 132 -22.35 0.12 -1.50
C SER A 132 -21.82 -0.85 -0.44
N ASN A 133 -22.56 -1.92 -0.17
CA ASN A 133 -22.13 -3.03 0.70
C ASN A 133 -21.07 -3.93 0.04
N ASP A 134 -20.79 -3.71 -1.25
CA ASP A 134 -19.82 -4.46 -2.04
C ASP A 134 -18.97 -3.54 -2.92
N PHE A 135 -17.69 -3.88 -3.06
CA PHE A 135 -16.77 -3.27 -4.02
C PHE A 135 -15.89 -4.34 -4.67
N GLU A 136 -16.01 -4.55 -5.98
CA GLU A 136 -15.30 -5.62 -6.72
C GLU A 136 -15.42 -7.02 -6.02
N HIS A 137 -16.64 -7.35 -5.57
CA HIS A 137 -16.97 -8.58 -4.83
C HIS A 137 -16.38 -8.64 -3.41
N PHE A 138 -15.74 -7.59 -2.93
CA PHE A 138 -15.27 -7.48 -1.54
C PHE A 138 -16.36 -6.84 -0.68
N LYS A 139 -16.61 -7.45 0.49
CA LYS A 139 -17.56 -6.92 1.47
C LYS A 139 -17.08 -5.56 1.97
N VAL A 140 -17.98 -4.58 2.00
CA VAL A 140 -17.78 -3.29 2.65
C VAL A 140 -18.47 -3.32 4.02
N GLU A 141 -17.72 -2.98 5.06
CA GLU A 141 -18.22 -2.77 6.42
C GLU A 141 -18.29 -1.27 6.70
N HIS A 142 -19.46 -0.80 7.11
CA HIS A 142 -19.71 0.64 7.32
C HIS A 142 -19.54 1.05 8.79
N ASP A 143 -19.59 0.10 9.73
CA ASP A 143 -19.32 0.35 11.14
C ASP A 143 -17.83 0.10 11.45
N LEU A 144 -17.11 1.17 11.78
CA LEU A 144 -15.68 1.09 12.10
C LEU A 144 -15.40 0.18 13.30
N SER A 145 -16.27 0.16 14.31
CA SER A 145 -16.10 -0.69 15.50
C SER A 145 -16.26 -2.17 15.14
N VAL A 146 -17.24 -2.49 14.30
CA VAL A 146 -17.46 -3.86 13.78
C VAL A 146 -16.29 -4.27 12.88
N PHE A 147 -15.84 -3.39 11.98
CA PHE A 147 -14.67 -3.62 11.14
C PHE A 147 -13.44 -3.95 11.98
N LYS A 148 -13.12 -3.10 12.95
CA LYS A 148 -12.00 -3.32 13.87
C LYS A 148 -12.15 -4.65 14.58
N LYS A 149 -13.31 -4.95 15.17
CA LYS A 149 -13.51 -6.18 15.95
C LYS A 149 -13.30 -7.45 15.14
N ASN A 150 -13.76 -7.47 13.88
CA ASN A 150 -13.82 -8.69 13.07
C ASN A 150 -12.56 -8.95 12.22
N CYS A 151 -11.63 -8.00 12.15
CA CYS A 151 -10.38 -8.18 11.38
C CYS A 151 -9.23 -8.66 12.29
N ASP A 152 -8.52 -9.68 11.84
CA ASP A 152 -7.30 -10.19 12.48
C ASP A 152 -6.14 -9.24 12.25
N VAL A 153 -6.03 -8.71 11.02
CA VAL A 153 -5.02 -7.73 10.60
C VAL A 153 -5.70 -6.61 9.81
N ILE A 154 -5.30 -5.37 10.03
CA ILE A 154 -5.83 -4.19 9.32
C ILE A 154 -4.70 -3.57 8.50
N LEU A 155 -4.85 -3.52 7.17
CA LEU A 155 -3.94 -2.78 6.29
C LEU A 155 -4.39 -1.33 6.21
N ALA A 156 -3.47 -0.43 6.49
CA ALA A 156 -3.66 1.01 6.32
C ALA A 156 -2.45 1.58 5.58
N ASN A 157 -2.66 2.13 4.37
CA ASN A 157 -1.56 2.71 3.58
C ASN A 157 -0.95 3.96 4.24
N ARG A 158 -1.76 4.64 5.06
CA ARG A 158 -1.38 5.74 5.95
C ARG A 158 -1.98 5.48 7.32
N MET A 159 -1.22 5.79 8.37
CA MET A 159 -1.74 5.68 9.74
C MET A 159 -2.82 6.73 9.97
N SER A 160 -3.84 6.36 10.76
CA SER A 160 -4.94 7.24 11.16
C SER A 160 -5.17 7.12 12.66
N ASP A 161 -5.56 8.22 13.31
CA ASP A 161 -5.92 8.25 14.72
C ASP A 161 -7.13 7.36 15.02
N ASP A 162 -8.00 7.17 14.03
CA ASP A 162 -9.13 6.23 14.09
C ASP A 162 -8.69 4.80 14.37
N LEU A 163 -7.44 4.43 14.14
CA LEU A 163 -6.92 3.08 14.37
C LEU A 163 -6.02 2.99 15.61
N ALA A 164 -5.87 4.07 16.38
CA ALA A 164 -4.95 4.14 17.51
C ALA A 164 -5.27 3.10 18.61
N ASP A 165 -6.54 2.77 18.79
CA ASP A 165 -7.08 1.81 19.76
C ASP A 165 -6.86 0.33 19.38
N CYS A 166 -6.40 0.05 18.17
CA CYS A 166 -6.12 -1.32 17.68
C CYS A 166 -4.78 -1.41 16.93
N ARG A 167 -3.83 -0.54 17.29
CA ARG A 167 -2.56 -0.37 16.59
C ARG A 167 -1.75 -1.67 16.47
N GLU A 168 -1.87 -2.57 17.45
CA GLU A 168 -1.18 -3.86 17.52
C GLU A 168 -1.49 -4.80 16.35
N LYS A 169 -2.64 -4.63 15.70
CA LYS A 169 -3.03 -5.40 14.52
C LYS A 169 -3.06 -4.59 13.23
N VAL A 170 -2.60 -3.34 13.27
CA VAL A 170 -2.48 -2.51 12.07
C VAL A 170 -1.15 -2.78 11.41
N TYR A 171 -1.18 -3.24 10.18
CA TYR A 171 -0.01 -3.29 9.31
C TYR A 171 0.03 -2.04 8.44
N THR A 172 1.09 -1.26 8.60
CA THR A 172 1.37 -0.08 7.77
C THR A 172 2.87 0.07 7.55
N ARG A 173 3.24 0.66 6.42
CA ARG A 173 4.61 1.08 6.10
C ARG A 173 4.77 2.60 6.09
N ASP A 174 3.75 3.32 6.56
CA ASP A 174 3.79 4.76 6.75
C ASP A 174 4.75 5.15 7.89
N LEU A 175 5.64 6.11 7.65
CA LEU A 175 6.65 6.56 8.62
C LEU A 175 6.49 8.03 9.02
N PHE A 176 5.89 8.83 8.14
CA PHE A 176 5.85 10.29 8.25
C PHE A 176 4.44 10.87 8.21
N SER A 177 3.41 10.04 7.99
CA SER A 177 1.99 10.43 7.96
C SER A 177 1.71 11.62 7.04
N ARG A 178 2.44 11.65 5.92
CA ARG A 178 2.35 12.65 4.85
C ARG A 178 2.36 11.96 3.48
N ASP A 179 2.07 12.74 2.45
CA ASP A 179 1.97 12.33 1.04
C ASP A 179 0.82 11.39 0.70
#